data_AF-A0A9Q1H7Y3-F1
#
_entry.id   AF-A0A9Q1H7Y3-F1
#
_cell.length_a   1.000
_cell.length_b   1.000
_cell.length_c   1.000
_cell.angle_alpha   90.00
_cell.angle_beta   90.00
_cell.angle_gamma   90.00
#
_symmetry.space_group_name_H-M   'P 1'
#
loop_
_entity.id
_entity.type
_entity.pdbx_description
1 polymer ?
#
loop_
_entity_poly.entity_id
_entity_poly.type
_entity_poly.pdbx_seq_one_letter_code
_entity_poly.pdbx_strand_id
1 'polypeptide(L)'
;MISCMNDRSWYHYNGYGCWCGIGGLGQPLDATDQCCKDHDDCYDNLVDTGACLWSWQLYVVEYIGWCRNRGNPWVTNHIECG
;
A
#
# COMPACT_ATOMS: atom_id res chain seq x y z
N MET A 1 -0.37 6.78 4.42
CA MET A 1 -1.15 5.69 5.03
C MET A 1 -0.55 5.26 6.36
N ILE A 2 0.66 4.67 6.37
CA ILE A 2 1.31 4.17 7.60
C ILE A 2 1.50 5.27 8.66
N SER A 3 2.00 6.44 8.26
CA SER A 3 2.19 7.58 9.16
C SER A 3 0.91 8.09 9.80
N CYS A 4 -0.27 7.86 9.19
CA CYS A 4 -1.56 8.21 9.81
C CYS A 4 -1.92 7.29 10.99
N MET A 5 -1.38 6.07 11.03
CA MET A 5 -1.81 5.00 11.94
C MET A 5 -0.89 4.84 13.14
N ASN A 6 0.43 5.05 12.99
CA ASN A 6 1.39 4.74 14.05
C ASN A 6 2.62 5.67 14.09
N ASP A 7 2.54 6.87 13.53
CA ASP A 7 3.62 7.87 13.46
C ASP A 7 4.93 7.38 12.78
N ARG A 8 4.92 6.20 12.14
CA ARG A 8 6.08 5.69 11.39
C ARG A 8 6.02 6.10 9.93
N SER A 9 7.17 6.41 9.36
CA SER A 9 7.31 6.57 7.91
C SER A 9 7.17 5.21 7.20
N TRP A 10 6.57 5.21 6.01
CA TRP A 10 6.50 4.03 5.14
C TRP A 10 7.89 3.48 4.81
N TYR A 11 8.91 4.35 4.77
CA TYR A 11 10.29 3.97 4.46
C TYR A 11 10.88 2.94 5.43
N HIS A 12 10.39 2.88 6.68
CA HIS A 12 10.86 1.89 7.65
C HIS A 12 10.46 0.45 7.32
N TYR A 13 9.49 0.28 6.43
CA TYR A 13 9.00 -1.02 5.98
C TYR A 13 9.58 -1.40 4.62
N ASN A 14 10.29 -0.50 3.94
CA ASN A 14 10.86 -0.78 2.63
C ASN A 14 12.03 -1.78 2.74
N GLY A 15 11.92 -2.91 2.06
CA GLY A 15 12.87 -4.02 2.14
C GLY A 15 12.75 -4.88 3.40
N TYR A 16 11.63 -4.78 4.12
CA TYR A 16 11.37 -5.62 5.28
C TYR A 16 10.73 -6.95 4.84
N GLY A 17 11.21 -8.07 5.39
CA GLY A 17 10.64 -9.39 5.12
C GLY A 17 10.79 -9.81 3.65
N CYS A 18 9.80 -10.54 3.16
CA CYS A 18 9.75 -11.07 1.80
C CYS A 18 8.83 -10.27 0.88
N TRP A 19 7.95 -9.44 1.43
CA TRP A 19 6.87 -8.76 0.71
C TRP A 19 6.85 -7.23 0.91
N CYS A 20 7.39 -6.68 2.01
CA CYS A 20 7.39 -5.22 2.15
C CYS A 20 8.47 -4.57 1.26
N GLY A 21 8.14 -4.23 0.02
CA GLY A 21 9.05 -3.61 -0.94
C GLY A 21 8.53 -3.68 -2.37
N ILE A 22 9.39 -3.43 -3.36
CA ILE A 22 9.03 -3.64 -4.77
C ILE A 22 9.10 -5.13 -5.07
N GLY A 23 7.96 -5.70 -5.47
CA GLY A 23 7.80 -7.14 -5.69
C GLY A 23 7.66 -7.90 -4.37
N GLY A 24 7.68 -9.23 -4.44
CA GLY A 24 7.59 -10.08 -3.27
C GLY A 24 7.50 -11.55 -3.68
N LEU A 25 8.14 -12.43 -2.93
CA LEU A 25 8.10 -13.86 -3.22
C LEU A 25 8.37 -14.71 -1.98
N GLY A 26 7.63 -15.81 -1.86
CA GLY A 26 7.79 -16.77 -0.77
C GLY A 26 6.78 -16.59 0.35
N GLN A 27 7.08 -17.20 1.50
CA GLN A 27 6.21 -17.14 2.68
C GLN A 27 6.49 -15.87 3.48
N PRO A 28 5.43 -15.17 3.95
CA PRO A 28 5.59 -14.01 4.81
C PRO A 28 6.41 -14.33 6.07
N LEU A 29 7.35 -13.44 6.40
CA LEU A 29 8.23 -13.58 7.56
C LEU A 29 7.46 -13.50 8.87
N ASP A 30 6.53 -12.56 8.97
CA ASP A 30 5.71 -12.31 10.15
C ASP A 30 4.37 -11.63 9.78
N ALA A 31 3.60 -11.21 10.79
CA ALA A 31 2.32 -10.54 10.57
C ALA A 31 2.46 -9.18 9.85
N THR A 32 3.60 -8.49 10.00
CA THR A 32 3.84 -7.23 9.27
C THR A 32 4.06 -7.52 7.79
N ASP A 33 4.86 -8.53 7.49
CA ASP A 33 5.15 -8.96 6.12
C ASP A 33 3.90 -9.53 5.42
N GLN A 34 3.00 -10.18 6.18
CA GLN A 34 1.68 -10.60 5.67
C GLN A 34 0.84 -9.39 5.23
N CYS A 35 0.82 -8.31 6.01
CA CYS A 35 0.11 -7.09 5.61
C CYS A 35 0.67 -6.50 4.31
N CYS A 36 1.98 -6.61 4.08
CA CYS A 36 2.60 -6.17 2.84
C CYS A 36 2.20 -7.05 1.66
N LYS A 37 2.15 -8.37 1.85
CA LYS A 37 1.61 -9.28 0.83
C LYS A 37 0.16 -8.92 0.46
N ASP A 38 -0.70 -8.73 1.47
CA ASP A 38 -2.12 -8.40 1.24
C ASP A 38 -2.27 -7.02 0.57
N HIS A 39 -1.35 -6.10 0.84
CA HIS A 39 -1.29 -4.79 0.20
C HIS A 39 -0.87 -4.87 -1.27
N ASP A 40 0.10 -5.72 -1.60
CA ASP A 40 0.51 -5.99 -2.97
C ASP A 40 -0.63 -6.66 -3.76
N ASP A 41 -1.33 -7.64 -3.15
CA ASP A 41 -2.50 -8.29 -3.76
C ASP A 41 -3.62 -7.27 -4.06
N CYS A 42 -3.78 -6.24 -3.22
CA CYS A 42 -4.72 -5.14 -3.45
C CYS A 42 -4.30 -4.28 -4.65
N TYR A 43 -3.01 -3.98 -4.79
CA TYR A 43 -2.46 -3.23 -5.92
C TYR A 43 -2.62 -3.98 -7.24
N ASP A 44 -2.38 -5.28 -7.25
CA ASP A 44 -2.58 -6.12 -8.43
C ASP A 44 -4.05 -6.15 -8.85
N ASN A 45 -4.99 -6.22 -7.90
CA ASN A 45 -6.43 -6.13 -8.20
C ASN A 45 -6.82 -4.79 -8.85
N LEU A 46 -6.25 -3.68 -8.38
CA LEU A 46 -6.48 -2.37 -8.99
C LEU A 46 -5.95 -2.30 -10.42
N VAL A 47 -4.85 -2.99 -10.72
CA VAL A 47 -4.34 -3.12 -12.08
C VAL A 47 -5.25 -4.01 -12.93
N ASP A 48 -5.66 -5.16 -12.42
CA ASP A 48 -6.52 -6.11 -13.11
C ASP A 48 -7.90 -5.54 -13.46
N THR A 49 -8.44 -4.68 -12.58
CA THR A 49 -9.72 -3.99 -12.81
C THR A 49 -9.60 -2.81 -13.77
N GLY A 50 -8.38 -2.50 -14.24
CA GLY A 50 -8.10 -1.35 -15.09
C GLY A 50 -8.26 -0.01 -14.37
N ALA A 51 -8.40 -0.03 -13.04
CA ALA A 51 -8.32 1.18 -12.25
C ALA A 51 -6.92 1.77 -12.35
N CYS A 52 -5.87 0.93 -12.43
CA CYS A 52 -4.47 1.30 -12.54
C CYS A 52 -3.72 0.69 -13.72
N LEU A 53 -2.83 1.48 -14.34
CA LEU A 53 -2.00 0.99 -15.44
C LEU A 53 -0.80 0.16 -14.94
N TRP A 54 -0.28 0.46 -13.75
CA TRP A 54 0.90 -0.22 -13.21
C TRP A 54 0.92 -0.28 -11.68
N SER A 55 1.34 -1.43 -11.11
CA SER A 55 1.42 -1.64 -9.66
C SER A 55 2.53 -0.80 -8.99
N TRP A 56 3.68 -0.60 -9.66
CA TRP A 56 4.80 0.18 -9.12
C TRP A 56 4.46 1.66 -8.85
N GLN A 57 3.51 2.23 -9.61
CA GLN A 57 3.07 3.61 -9.40
C GLN A 57 2.41 3.79 -8.03
N LEU A 58 1.74 2.75 -7.51
CA LEU A 58 1.06 2.80 -6.22
C LEU A 58 2.04 2.82 -5.03
N TYR A 59 3.30 2.42 -5.21
CA TYR A 59 4.32 2.52 -4.16
C TYR A 59 4.90 3.92 -3.99
N VAL A 60 4.80 4.78 -5.01
CA VAL A 60 5.37 6.14 -4.99
C VAL A 60 4.33 7.23 -4.70
N VAL A 61 3.04 6.88 -4.69
CA VAL A 61 1.97 7.83 -4.37
C VAL A 61 1.94 8.11 -2.87
N GLU A 62 2.19 9.36 -2.49
CA GLU A 62 2.09 9.80 -1.11
C GLU A 62 0.61 10.06 -0.73
N TYR A 63 0.04 9.20 0.13
CA TYR A 63 -1.34 9.33 0.65
C TYR A 63 -1.50 10.47 1.70
N ILE A 64 -0.98 11.66 1.43
CA ILE A 64 -0.97 12.81 2.37
C ILE A 64 -2.39 13.31 2.68
N GLY A 65 -3.38 13.07 1.81
CA GLY A 65 -4.76 13.54 1.99
C GLY A 65 -5.62 12.78 3.02
N TRP A 66 -5.25 11.55 3.42
CA TRP A 66 -6.16 10.64 4.14
C TRP A 66 -6.18 10.78 5.66
N CYS A 67 -5.17 11.39 6.30
CA CYS A 67 -5.15 11.46 7.77
C CYS A 67 -6.18 12.43 8.37
N ARG A 68 -6.95 13.17 7.56
CA ARG A 68 -7.84 14.26 8.04
C ARG A 68 -9.21 13.79 8.54
N ASN A 69 -9.69 12.62 8.12
CA ASN A 69 -11.00 12.07 8.52
C ASN A 69 -10.85 10.66 9.13
N ARG A 70 -10.65 10.59 10.44
CA ARG A 70 -10.73 9.32 11.18
C ARG A 70 -12.16 8.77 11.07
N GLY A 71 -12.37 7.72 10.28
CA GLY A 71 -13.60 6.91 10.35
C GLY A 71 -14.43 6.74 9.07
N ASN A 72 -13.95 7.13 7.89
CA ASN A 72 -14.59 6.70 6.64
C ASN A 72 -13.59 5.97 5.73
N PRO A 73 -13.58 4.62 5.74
CA PRO A 73 -12.70 3.83 4.89
C PRO A 73 -12.98 3.97 3.38
N TRP A 74 -14.07 4.63 2.98
CA TRP A 74 -14.62 4.60 1.62
C TRP A 74 -14.75 5.98 0.96
N VAL A 75 -14.29 7.07 1.58
CA VAL A 75 -14.44 8.45 1.09
C VAL A 75 -13.11 9.17 1.42
N THR A 76 -12.19 9.45 0.49
CA THR A 76 -12.34 10.07 -0.84
C THR A 76 -11.12 9.80 -1.74
N ASN A 77 -11.38 9.51 -3.02
CA ASN A 77 -10.63 9.90 -4.21
C ASN A 77 -9.22 10.48 -3.99
N HIS A 78 -8.19 9.64 -4.03
CA HIS A 78 -7.06 9.85 -4.95
C HIS A 78 -6.22 8.56 -5.06
N ILE A 79 -6.76 7.58 -5.78
CA ILE A 79 -5.93 6.80 -6.70
C ILE A 79 -6.33 7.35 -8.07
N GLU A 80 -5.70 8.44 -8.50
CA GLU A 80 -5.75 8.81 -9.92
C GLU A 80 -4.74 7.95 -10.64
N CYS A 81 -5.24 6.82 -11.05
CA CYS A 81 -4.66 6.05 -12.11
C CYS A 81 -5.48 6.37 -13.37
N GLY A 82 -4.80 6.94 -14.36
CA GLY A 82 -5.42 7.61 -15.51
C GLY A 82 -6.19 6.71 -16.47
#